data_AF-A0A2V9SDD6-F1
#
_entry.id   AF-A0A2V9SDD6-F1
#
_cell.length_a   1.000
_cell.length_b   1.000
_cell.length_c   1.000
_cell.angle_alpha   90.00
_cell.angle_beta   90.00
_cell.angle_gamma   90.00
#
_symmetry.space_group_name_H-M   'P 1'
#
loop_
_entity.id
_entity.type
_entity.pdbx_description
1 polymer ?
#
loop_
_entity_poly.entity_id
_entity_poly.type
_entity_poly.pdbx_seq_one_letter_code
_entity_poly.pdbx_strand_id
1 'polypeptide(L)' 'NSLFINRVLFAADTEKCQRCRRTRQWQMATTAKLSRRYSNKTIYAVRNFPAEIAGKRALRSFTGELWRAR' A
#
# COMPACT_ATOMS: atom_id res chain seq x y z
N ASN A 1 2.43 -1.79 18.09
CA ASN A 1 1.93 -2.92 17.27
C ASN A 1 1.51 -2.37 15.91
N SER A 2 1.83 -3.04 14.81
CA SER A 2 1.73 -2.45 13.46
C SER A 2 0.88 -3.31 12.53
N LEU A 3 0.27 -2.69 11.51
CA LEU A 3 -0.47 -3.37 10.45
C LEU A 3 0.06 -2.92 9.09
N PHE A 4 0.36 -3.86 8.20
CA PHE A 4 0.86 -3.60 6.86
C PHE A 4 -0.23 -3.91 5.83
N ILE A 5 -0.49 -2.97 4.93
CA ILE A 5 -1.43 -3.12 3.81
C ILE A 5 -0.58 -3.19 2.54
N ASN A 6 -0.55 -4.36 1.91
CA ASN A 6 0.23 -4.61 0.71
C ASN A 6 -0.52 -4.27 -0.57
N ARG A 7 0.24 -4.01 -1.65
CA ARG A 7 -0.26 -3.77 -3.01
C ARG A 7 -1.20 -2.57 -3.13
N VAL A 8 -0.89 -1.51 -2.40
CA VAL A 8 -1.64 -0.25 -2.45
C VAL A 8 -1.26 0.52 -3.71
N LEU A 9 -2.26 0.95 -4.48
CA LEU A 9 -2.09 1.81 -5.65
C LEU A 9 -2.01 3.27 -5.19
N PHE A 10 -0.87 3.92 -5.46
CA PHE A 10 -0.68 5.35 -5.26
C PHE A 10 -1.14 6.13 -6.50
N ALA A 11 -1.24 7.45 -6.38
CA ALA A 11 -1.71 8.29 -7.49
C ALA A 11 -0.87 8.08 -8.76
N ALA A 12 0.46 8.04 -8.60
CA ALA A 12 1.43 7.76 -9.67
C ALA A 12 1.20 6.40 -10.36
N ASP A 13 0.63 5.40 -9.68
CA ASP A 13 0.38 4.07 -10.25
C ASP A 13 -0.89 4.03 -11.12
N THR A 14 -1.65 5.13 -11.20
CA THR A 14 -3.02 5.11 -11.76
C THR A 14 -3.30 6.11 -12.87
N GLU A 15 -2.34 6.97 -13.24
CA GLU A 15 -2.54 8.18 -14.05
C GLU A 15 -3.46 7.96 -15.28
N LYS A 16 -3.11 6.99 -16.14
CA LYS A 16 -3.82 6.72 -17.40
C LYS A 16 -4.79 5.53 -17.33
N CYS A 17 -4.94 4.89 -16.17
CA CYS A 17 -5.72 3.66 -16.03
C CYS A 17 -7.01 3.87 -15.21
N GLN A 18 -8.16 3.95 -15.88
CA GLN A 18 -9.47 4.14 -15.24
C GLN A 18 -9.82 3.04 -14.23
N ARG A 19 -9.54 1.77 -14.58
CA ARG A 19 -9.78 0.63 -13.69
C ARG A 19 -8.92 0.74 -12.42
N CYS A 20 -7.64 1.08 -12.58
CA CYS A 20 -6.71 1.29 -11.48
C CYS A 20 -7.12 2.46 -10.58
N ARG A 21 -7.65 3.55 -11.16
CA ARG A 21 -8.25 4.67 -10.41
C ARG A 21 -9.42 4.23 -9.53
N ARG A 22 -10.35 3.42 -10.05
CA ARG A 22 -11.47 2.88 -9.27
C ARG A 22 -10.98 1.96 -8.15
N THR A 23 -10.05 1.06 -8.45
CA THR A 23 -9.43 0.19 -7.44
C THR A 23 -8.74 1.01 -6.34
N ARG A 24 -7.99 2.04 -6.71
CA ARG A 24 -7.35 2.96 -5.75
C ARG A 24 -8.39 3.63 -4.84
N GLN A 25 -9.48 4.15 -5.39
CA GLN A 25 -10.55 4.77 -4.58
C GLN A 25 -11.10 3.79 -3.55
N TRP A 26 -11.36 2.54 -3.95
CA TRP A 26 -11.81 1.49 -3.05
C TRP A 26 -10.77 1.12 -1.98
N GLN A 27 -9.49 1.04 -2.36
CA GLN A 27 -8.38 0.78 -1.42
C GLN A 27 -8.25 1.90 -0.38
N MET A 28 -8.39 3.16 -0.78
CA MET A 28 -8.32 4.29 0.15
C MET A 28 -9.51 4.30 1.13
N ALA A 29 -10.73 4.06 0.63
CA ALA A 29 -11.91 3.96 1.49
C ALA A 29 -11.80 2.80 2.50
N THR A 30 -11.27 1.66 2.07
CA THR A 30 -11.04 0.50 2.93
C THR A 30 -9.95 0.79 3.96
N THR A 31 -8.85 1.42 3.55
CA THR A 31 -7.76 1.82 4.46
C THR A 31 -8.26 2.78 5.52
N ALA A 32 -9.07 3.79 5.17
CA ALA A 32 -9.66 4.70 6.14
C ALA A 32 -10.56 4.00 7.17
N LYS A 33 -11.35 3.00 6.75
CA LYS A 33 -12.14 2.16 7.66
C LYS A 33 -11.24 1.34 8.59
N LEU A 34 -10.15 0.77 8.07
CA LEU A 34 -9.16 0.02 8.86
C LEU A 34 -8.44 0.91 9.88
N SER A 35 -8.05 2.13 9.51
CA SER A 35 -7.43 3.10 10.42
C SER A 35 -8.34 3.44 11.60
N ARG A 36 -9.65 3.57 11.36
CA ARG A 36 -10.62 3.80 12.44
C ARG A 36 -10.80 2.57 13.33
N ARG A 37 -10.91 1.38 12.73
CA ARG A 37 -11.12 0.11 13.46
C ARG A 37 -9.90 -0.27 14.31
N TYR A 38 -8.70 0.00 13.81
CA TYR A 38 -7.43 -0.34 14.44
C TYR A 38 -6.67 0.92 14.85
N SER A 39 -7.34 1.85 15.52
CA SER A 39 -6.79 3.14 15.93
C SER A 39 -5.57 3.04 16.86
N ASN A 40 -5.42 1.92 17.56
CA ASN A 40 -4.26 1.62 18.41
C ASN A 40 -3.06 1.00 17.66
N LYS A 41 -3.17 0.81 16.33
CA LYS A 41 -2.09 0.27 15.49
C LYS A 41 -1.58 1.33 14.53
N THR A 42 -0.27 1.36 14.31
CA THR A 42 0.29 2.13 13.20
C THR A 42 0.07 1.36 11.90
N ILE A 43 -0.60 1.98 10.94
CA ILE A 43 -0.85 1.38 9.62
C ILE A 43 0.23 1.85 8.64
N TYR A 44 0.81 0.90 7.92
CA TYR A 44 1.78 1.13 6.87
C TYR A 44 1.19 0.67 5.53
N ALA A 45 1.28 1.53 4.52
CA ALA A 45 0.92 1.20 3.16
C ALA A 45 2.17 0.82 2.37
N VAL A 46 2.09 -0.29 1.67
CA VAL A 46 3.16 -0.80 0.82
C VAL A 46 2.69 -0.76 -0.63
N ARG A 47 3.49 -0.11 -1.48
CA ARG A 47 3.17 0.10 -2.89
C ARG A 47 2.95 -1.21 -3.64
N ASN A 48 2.13 -1.16 -4.68
CA ASN A 48 2.03 -2.24 -5.64
C ASN A 48 3.28 -2.32 -6.54
N PHE A 49 3.93 -3.47 -6.56
CA PHE A 49 5.08 -3.72 -7.42
C PHE A 49 4.65 -4.43 -8.70
N PRO A 50 5.11 -3.97 -9.89
CA PRO A 50 4.69 -4.55 -11.17
C PRO A 50 5.30 -5.93 -11.42
N ALA A 51 6.41 -6.26 -10.74
CA ALA A 51 7.08 -7.55 -10.82
C ALA A 51 7.14 -8.22 -9.45
N GLU A 52 7.32 -9.54 -9.45
CA GLU A 52 7.54 -10.29 -8.23
C GLU A 52 8.82 -9.83 -7.52
N ILE A 53 8.73 -9.61 -6.21
CA ILE A 53 9.87 -9.34 -5.35
C ILE A 53 10.40 -10.67 -4.84
N ALA A 54 11.53 -11.12 -5.39
CA ALA A 54 12.18 -12.35 -4.97
C ALA A 54 13.69 -12.15 -4.76
N GLY A 55 14.26 -12.93 -3.83
CA GLY A 55 15.69 -12.93 -3.52
C GLY A 55 16.13 -11.84 -2.54
N LYS A 56 17.30 -12.08 -1.93
CA LYS A 56 17.85 -11.25 -0.83
C LYS A 56 17.95 -9.77 -1.17
N ARG A 57 18.39 -9.43 -2.38
CA ARG A 57 18.59 -8.04 -2.82
C ARG A 57 17.26 -7.30 -2.93
N ALA A 58 16.29 -7.89 -3.62
CA ALA A 58 14.97 -7.27 -3.83
C ALA A 58 14.22 -7.10 -2.50
N LEU A 59 14.30 -8.10 -1.60
CA LEU A 59 13.69 -8.01 -0.27
C LEU A 59 14.29 -6.89 0.59
N ARG A 60 15.62 -6.67 0.54
CA ARG A 60 16.25 -5.53 1.24
C ARG A 60 15.77 -4.18 0.69
N SER A 61 15.68 -4.03 -0.63
CA SER A 61 15.16 -2.81 -1.25
C SER A 61 13.71 -2.55 -0.83
N PHE A 62 12.88 -3.59 -0.89
CA PHE A 62 11.46 -3.53 -0.52
C PHE A 62 11.25 -2.99 0.90
N THR A 63 12.03 -3.45 1.88
CA THR A 63 11.91 -2.97 3.27
C THR A 63 12.23 -1.49 3.44
N GLY A 64 12.96 -0.87 2.50
CA GLY A 64 13.26 0.57 2.50
C GLY A 64 12.12 1.45 1.98
N GLU A 65 11.09 0.86 1.35
CA GLU A 65 10.02 1.59 0.67
C GLU A 65 8.69 1.59 1.46
N LEU A 66 8.73 1.31 2.76
CA LEU A 66 7.56 1.28 3.62
C LEU A 66 7.09 2.70 3.99
N TRP A 67 5.83 3.04 3.70
CA TRP A 67 5.24 4.35 4.00
C TRP A 67 4.22 4.27 5.13
N ARG A 68 4.25 5.23 6.06
CA ARG A 68 3.18 5.37 7.07
C ARG A 68 1.91 5.85 6.38
N ALA A 69 0.83 5.07 6.46
CA ALA A 69 -0.49 5.54 6.10
C ALA A 69 -0.96 6.46 7.24
N ARG A 70 -0.96 7.77 6.99
CA ARG A 70 -1.53 8.77 7.90
C ARG A 70 -3.01 8.97 7.56
#